data_AF-A0A6P1YAX1-F1
#
_entry.id   AF-A0A6P1YAX1-F1
#
_cell.length_a   1.000
_cell.length_b   1.000
_cell.length_c   1.000
_cell.angle_alpha   90.00
_cell.angle_beta   90.00
_cell.angle_gamma   90.00
#
_symmetry.space_group_name_H-M   'P 1'
#
loop_
_entity.id
_entity.type
_entity.pdbx_description
1 polymer ?
#
loop_
_entity_poly.entity_id
_entity_poly.type
_entity_poly.pdbx_seq_one_letter_code
_entity_poly.pdbx_strand_id
1 'polypeptide(L)'
;MSFAVVKGAGYILVHAPDMVIHNGTTQTSERIINPDSEYLKELPKHLRNFDEVVSYAPNQTYIGNISPDDLSKYEMPWYDKKVEGADRFGKFGEIMPQDEFIGLMKISDTFDLVKLEKEFTNIVKEKLEKHPLMSDNLISKLKEGEEISEIEKLINQQHAEPIYNEGKLVGCVKRAHDIDINLNAHTLFENLVVKASGALALLNLLAKNNFKAEDIDYVIECSEEACGDMNQRGGGNFAKAIAEVVGCINATGSDTRGFCAGPTHALIEAAALVQAGVYENVVIVGGGATAKLGMNGKDHVKKGMPILEDVLGGFAVLVSKNDGVNPVLRTDLVGRHTVGTGSSPQAVITSLITTPLDKGNLKITDIDKYSVEMQNPDVTKPAGAGDVPTSNYKMIAALGVKRKELDRKDLMNFVKEHGMPGWAPTQGHIPSGVPYIGFAREEMLDGKINRAMIVGKGSLFLGRMTNLFDGVSIVIERNSGKVDSNKGVSEEEVKKLVAEAMREFASHLLKD
;
A
#
# COMPACT_ATOMS: atom_id res chain seq x y z
N MET A 1 -4.75 -6.74 -27.80
CA MET A 1 -3.80 -6.01 -26.93
C MET A 1 -3.83 -6.76 -25.62
N SER A 2 -2.70 -7.37 -25.26
CA SER A 2 -2.64 -8.20 -24.05
C SER A 2 -2.49 -7.31 -22.82
N PHE A 3 -3.53 -7.20 -22.00
CA PHE A 3 -3.48 -6.49 -20.73
C PHE A 3 -2.63 -7.26 -19.71
N ALA A 4 -1.84 -6.55 -18.90
CA ALA A 4 -1.17 -7.11 -17.73
C ALA A 4 -2.19 -7.61 -16.69
N VAL A 5 -1.78 -8.51 -15.81
CA VAL A 5 -2.63 -9.13 -14.79
C VAL A 5 -2.10 -8.90 -13.38
N VAL A 6 -3.00 -8.91 -12.40
CA VAL A 6 -2.64 -8.93 -10.97
C VAL A 6 -2.47 -10.38 -10.53
N LYS A 7 -1.22 -10.82 -10.33
CA LYS A 7 -0.91 -12.21 -9.93
C LYS A 7 -0.98 -12.47 -8.43
N GLY A 8 -0.85 -11.44 -7.61
CA GLY A 8 -0.85 -11.61 -6.16
C GLY A 8 -0.80 -10.27 -5.42
N ALA A 9 -1.15 -10.33 -4.14
CA ALA A 9 -1.04 -9.22 -3.20
C ALA A 9 -0.42 -9.71 -1.89
N GLY A 10 0.26 -8.79 -1.19
CA GLY A 10 0.79 -8.95 0.16
C GLY A 10 0.39 -7.73 0.99
N TYR A 11 -0.01 -7.93 2.24
CA TYR A 11 -0.43 -6.85 3.15
C TYR A 11 0.23 -7.00 4.51
N ILE A 12 0.64 -5.91 5.13
CA ILE A 12 1.23 -5.95 6.48
C ILE A 12 0.66 -4.85 7.35
N LEU A 13 0.56 -5.16 8.64
CA LEU A 13 0.43 -4.17 9.70
C LEU A 13 1.60 -4.38 10.68
N VAL A 14 2.17 -3.31 11.19
CA VAL A 14 3.16 -3.36 12.27
C VAL A 14 2.60 -2.58 13.44
N HIS A 15 2.37 -3.24 14.56
CA HIS A 15 2.01 -2.57 15.80
C HIS A 15 3.22 -1.80 16.35
N ALA A 16 3.10 -0.48 16.52
CA ALA A 16 4.21 0.39 16.86
C ALA A 16 3.83 1.43 17.96
N PRO A 17 3.42 0.97 19.16
CA PRO A 17 2.87 1.84 20.21
C PRO A 17 3.86 2.88 20.73
N ASP A 18 5.15 2.55 20.87
CA ASP A 18 6.16 3.53 21.32
C ASP A 18 6.47 4.53 20.20
N MET A 19 6.45 4.10 18.93
CA MET A 19 6.64 5.02 17.81
C MET A 19 5.50 6.04 17.68
N VAL A 20 4.27 5.71 18.12
CA VAL A 20 3.18 6.69 18.25
C VAL A 20 3.61 7.82 19.17
N ILE A 21 4.18 7.50 20.33
CA ILE A 21 4.60 8.50 21.32
C ILE A 21 5.77 9.30 20.75
N HIS A 22 6.81 8.62 20.28
CA HIS A 22 8.11 9.24 20.05
C HIS A 22 8.26 9.83 18.65
N ASN A 23 7.61 9.26 17.63
CA ASN A 23 7.88 9.57 16.22
C ASN A 23 6.66 10.10 15.44
N GLY A 24 5.43 9.93 15.96
CA GLY A 24 4.23 10.50 15.35
C GLY A 24 4.25 12.02 15.27
N THR A 25 3.94 12.61 14.10
CA THR A 25 4.06 14.07 13.89
C THR A 25 3.19 14.88 14.84
N THR A 26 2.00 14.39 15.19
CA THR A 26 1.09 15.06 16.13
C THR A 26 1.72 15.14 17.54
N GLN A 27 2.36 14.06 17.97
CA GLN A 27 2.96 13.91 19.30
C GLN A 27 4.27 14.68 19.41
N THR A 28 5.12 14.59 18.38
CA THR A 28 6.38 15.35 18.33
C THR A 28 6.12 16.85 18.25
N SER A 29 5.16 17.29 17.43
CA SER A 29 4.76 18.69 17.34
C SER A 29 4.16 19.21 18.66
N GLU A 30 3.28 18.44 19.31
CA GLU A 30 2.74 18.81 20.62
C GLU A 30 3.84 18.90 21.67
N ARG A 31 4.82 17.99 21.67
CA ARG A 31 5.94 18.03 22.62
C ARG A 31 6.79 19.28 22.46
N ILE A 32 6.96 19.78 21.24
CA ILE A 32 7.71 21.01 20.97
C ILE A 32 6.93 22.25 21.44
N ILE A 33 5.61 22.27 21.20
CA ILE A 33 4.77 23.45 21.47
C ILE A 33 4.30 23.51 22.93
N ASN A 34 3.96 22.36 23.52
CA ASN A 34 3.38 22.21 24.85
C ASN A 34 3.85 20.90 25.51
N PRO A 35 5.10 20.84 26.02
CA PRO A 35 5.69 19.65 26.61
C PRO A 35 4.85 19.01 27.73
N ASP A 36 4.16 19.85 28.52
CA ASP A 36 3.35 19.44 29.67
C ASP A 36 1.88 19.19 29.34
N SER A 37 1.53 19.08 28.05
CA SER A 37 0.14 18.91 27.62
C SER A 37 -0.53 17.71 28.29
N GLU A 38 -1.80 17.90 28.67
CA GLU A 38 -2.62 16.82 29.23
C GLU A 38 -2.77 15.66 28.23
N TYR A 39 -2.82 15.97 26.94
CA TYR A 39 -2.85 14.97 25.87
C TYR A 39 -1.65 14.03 25.93
N LEU A 40 -0.42 14.54 26.03
CA LEU A 40 0.78 13.69 26.06
C LEU A 40 0.86 12.85 27.34
N LYS A 41 0.31 13.33 28.46
CA LYS A 41 0.24 12.59 29.73
C LYS A 41 -0.78 11.46 29.69
N GLU A 42 -1.92 11.68 29.06
CA GLU A 42 -2.97 10.67 28.95
C GLU A 42 -2.71 9.66 27.84
N LEU A 43 -2.07 10.06 26.73
CA LEU A 43 -1.82 9.24 25.54
C LEU A 43 -1.36 7.79 25.83
N PRO A 44 -0.38 7.52 26.71
CA PRO A 44 0.06 6.15 26.98
C PRO A 44 -1.04 5.22 27.49
N LYS A 45 -2.07 5.75 28.17
CA LYS A 45 -3.21 4.97 28.68
C LYS A 45 -4.18 4.54 27.59
N HIS A 46 -4.06 5.11 26.40
CA HIS A 46 -4.91 4.84 25.25
C HIS A 46 -4.23 3.96 24.19
N LEU A 47 -2.98 3.56 24.40
CA LEU A 47 -2.29 2.63 23.51
C LEU A 47 -2.83 1.22 23.70
N ARG A 48 -3.01 0.50 22.59
CA ARG A 48 -3.47 -0.88 22.60
C ARG A 48 -2.31 -1.82 22.89
N ASN A 49 -2.61 -2.97 23.48
CA ASN A 49 -1.67 -4.09 23.47
C ASN A 49 -1.76 -4.86 22.15
N PHE A 50 -0.79 -5.74 21.90
CA PHE A 50 -0.71 -6.49 20.64
C PHE A 50 -1.95 -7.37 20.38
N ASP A 51 -2.51 -8.02 21.40
CA ASP A 51 -3.70 -8.88 21.24
C ASP A 51 -4.95 -8.08 20.86
N GLU A 52 -5.09 -6.86 21.37
CA GLU A 52 -6.15 -5.92 20.97
C GLU A 52 -5.99 -5.48 19.50
N VAL A 53 -4.77 -5.27 19.04
CA VAL A 53 -4.48 -4.94 17.64
C VAL A 53 -4.77 -6.13 16.72
N VAL A 54 -4.37 -7.34 17.12
CA VAL A 54 -4.64 -8.57 16.36
C VAL A 54 -6.14 -8.84 16.29
N SER A 55 -6.87 -8.77 17.40
CA SER A 55 -8.30 -9.10 17.44
C SER A 55 -9.22 -8.03 16.84
N TYR A 56 -8.69 -6.89 16.39
CA TYR A 56 -9.45 -5.80 15.80
C TYR A 56 -9.94 -6.14 14.38
N ALA A 57 -11.26 -6.06 14.15
CA ALA A 57 -11.87 -6.55 12.90
C ALA A 57 -11.34 -5.89 11.61
N PRO A 58 -11.12 -4.56 11.54
CA PRO A 58 -10.47 -3.94 10.38
C PRO A 58 -9.06 -4.47 10.11
N ASN A 59 -8.27 -4.77 11.15
CA ASN A 59 -6.93 -5.33 11.00
C ASN A 59 -6.99 -6.76 10.46
N GLN A 60 -7.89 -7.58 10.99
CA GLN A 60 -8.14 -8.94 10.47
C GLN A 60 -8.65 -8.93 9.02
N THR A 61 -9.45 -7.92 8.67
CA THR A 61 -9.87 -7.69 7.27
C THR A 61 -8.66 -7.32 6.42
N TYR A 62 -7.78 -6.43 6.89
CA TYR A 62 -6.61 -5.99 6.12
C TYR A 62 -5.67 -7.14 5.73
N ILE A 63 -5.42 -8.09 6.64
CA ILE A 63 -4.57 -9.27 6.37
C ILE A 63 -5.31 -10.46 5.73
N GLY A 64 -6.61 -10.33 5.49
CA GLY A 64 -7.40 -11.32 4.74
C GLY A 64 -7.99 -12.47 5.55
N ASN A 65 -8.09 -12.37 6.87
CA ASN A 65 -8.70 -13.41 7.71
C ASN A 65 -10.23 -13.37 7.71
N ILE A 66 -10.81 -12.19 7.52
CA ILE A 66 -12.24 -12.01 7.26
C ILE A 66 -12.43 -11.15 6.01
N SER A 67 -13.54 -11.31 5.30
CA SER A 67 -13.83 -10.50 4.11
C SER A 67 -14.41 -9.12 4.47
N PRO A 68 -14.35 -8.13 3.57
CA PRO A 68 -15.06 -6.87 3.74
C PRO A 68 -16.57 -7.05 3.96
N ASP A 69 -17.16 -8.07 3.33
CA ASP A 69 -18.57 -8.43 3.53
C ASP A 69 -18.81 -8.99 4.94
N ASP A 70 -17.87 -9.77 5.51
CA ASP A 70 -17.95 -10.21 6.91
C ASP A 70 -17.81 -9.04 7.87
N LEU A 71 -16.86 -8.12 7.63
CA LEU A 71 -16.72 -6.89 8.41
C LEU A 71 -18.01 -6.08 8.44
N SER A 72 -18.74 -6.01 7.31
CA SER A 72 -20.02 -5.28 7.22
C SER A 72 -21.12 -5.82 8.15
N LYS A 73 -20.97 -7.06 8.66
CA LYS A 73 -21.91 -7.68 9.61
C LYS A 73 -21.67 -7.24 11.05
N TYR A 74 -20.51 -6.67 11.36
CA TYR A 74 -20.21 -6.12 12.68
C TYR A 74 -20.84 -4.74 12.85
N GLU A 75 -21.58 -4.55 13.95
CA GLU A 75 -22.10 -3.24 14.30
C GLU A 75 -20.94 -2.29 14.67
N MET A 76 -20.96 -1.08 14.11
CA MET A 76 -20.00 -0.02 14.45
C MET A 76 -20.31 0.64 15.80
N PRO A 77 -19.31 1.15 16.54
CA PRO A 77 -17.88 1.12 16.21
C PRO A 77 -17.28 -0.28 16.33
N TRP A 78 -16.12 -0.55 15.74
CA TRP A 78 -15.50 -1.89 15.84
C TRP A 78 -14.42 -1.96 16.92
N TYR A 79 -13.89 -0.84 17.40
CA TYR A 79 -12.76 -0.82 18.34
C TYR A 79 -13.08 -1.45 19.71
N ASP A 80 -14.37 -1.60 20.03
CA ASP A 80 -14.87 -2.24 21.24
C ASP A 80 -15.25 -3.72 21.04
N LYS A 81 -14.99 -4.28 19.85
CA LYS A 81 -15.31 -5.65 19.46
C LYS A 81 -14.05 -6.43 19.11
N LYS A 82 -14.11 -7.74 19.35
CA LYS A 82 -13.03 -8.68 19.04
C LYS A 82 -13.50 -9.72 18.05
N VAL A 83 -12.65 -10.05 17.09
CA VAL A 83 -12.82 -11.20 16.20
C VAL A 83 -12.41 -12.45 16.96
N GLU A 84 -13.31 -13.42 17.05
CA GLU A 84 -13.03 -14.73 17.66
C GLU A 84 -12.06 -15.52 16.76
N GLY A 85 -11.06 -16.16 17.36
CA GLY A 85 -10.04 -16.91 16.62
C GLY A 85 -9.11 -16.04 15.77
N ALA A 86 -9.00 -14.73 16.07
CA ALA A 86 -8.06 -13.84 15.38
C ALA A 86 -6.62 -14.36 15.47
N ASP A 87 -5.90 -14.26 14.35
CA ASP A 87 -4.50 -14.65 14.23
C ASP A 87 -3.69 -13.49 13.65
N ARG A 88 -2.42 -13.40 14.02
CA ARG A 88 -1.51 -12.39 13.47
C ARG A 88 -1.13 -12.68 12.02
N PHE A 89 -1.23 -13.92 11.57
CA PHE A 89 -1.02 -14.31 10.18
C PHE A 89 -2.35 -14.47 9.47
N GLY A 90 -2.42 -14.00 8.23
CA GLY A 90 -3.61 -14.16 7.41
C GLY A 90 -3.33 -14.54 5.97
N LYS A 91 -4.41 -14.63 5.19
CA LYS A 91 -4.38 -15.08 3.81
C LYS A 91 -3.43 -14.25 2.95
N PHE A 92 -3.45 -12.94 3.13
CA PHE A 92 -2.66 -12.01 2.33
C PHE A 92 -1.41 -11.50 3.06
N GLY A 93 -1.24 -11.78 4.35
CA GLY A 93 -0.37 -10.93 5.14
C GLY A 93 -0.16 -11.31 6.58
N GLU A 94 0.32 -10.34 7.35
CA GLU A 94 0.52 -10.47 8.78
C GLU A 94 0.43 -9.15 9.56
N ILE A 95 0.31 -9.28 10.89
CA ILE A 95 0.46 -8.24 11.89
C ILE A 95 1.73 -8.55 12.69
N MET A 96 2.75 -7.68 12.61
CA MET A 96 4.02 -7.85 13.32
C MET A 96 4.06 -6.98 14.59
N PRO A 97 4.54 -7.50 15.74
CA PRO A 97 4.73 -6.71 16.95
C PRO A 97 5.97 -5.80 16.83
N GLN A 98 6.01 -4.76 17.67
CA GLN A 98 7.00 -3.69 17.58
C GLN A 98 8.44 -4.19 17.75
N ASP A 99 8.67 -5.14 18.66
CA ASP A 99 9.99 -5.65 18.98
C ASP A 99 10.61 -6.43 17.80
N GLU A 100 9.85 -7.33 17.20
CA GLU A 100 10.23 -8.01 15.96
C GLU A 100 10.51 -7.00 14.84
N PHE A 101 9.69 -5.95 14.73
CA PHE A 101 9.87 -4.92 13.72
C PHE A 101 11.12 -4.05 13.94
N ILE A 102 11.48 -3.72 15.19
CA ILE A 102 12.75 -3.05 15.51
C ILE A 102 13.93 -3.92 15.06
N GLY A 103 13.84 -5.24 15.27
CA GLY A 103 14.80 -6.19 14.70
C GLY A 103 14.86 -6.13 13.17
N LEU A 104 13.70 -6.07 12.50
CA LEU A 104 13.63 -5.93 11.04
C LEU A 104 14.20 -4.59 10.54
N MET A 105 14.05 -3.49 11.29
CA MET A 105 14.72 -2.22 11.00
C MET A 105 16.24 -2.39 11.02
N LYS A 106 16.78 -3.11 12.02
CA LYS A 106 18.23 -3.41 12.08
C LYS A 106 18.68 -4.29 10.90
N ILE A 107 17.88 -5.28 10.52
CA ILE A 107 18.16 -6.14 9.35
C ILE A 107 18.16 -5.34 8.04
N SER A 108 17.29 -4.33 7.95
CA SER A 108 17.13 -3.48 6.77
C SER A 108 18.19 -2.38 6.65
N ASP A 109 18.99 -2.17 7.69
CA ASP A 109 20.00 -1.13 7.75
C ASP A 109 21.34 -1.58 7.13
N THR A 110 21.58 -1.14 5.90
CA THR A 110 22.81 -1.43 5.15
C THR A 110 24.02 -0.62 5.67
N PHE A 111 23.80 0.49 6.37
CA PHE A 111 24.83 1.47 6.73
C PHE A 111 25.23 1.41 8.22
N ASP A 112 24.74 0.43 8.96
CA ASP A 112 25.01 0.25 10.39
C ASP A 112 24.66 1.50 11.23
N LEU A 113 23.57 2.16 10.86
CA LEU A 113 22.97 3.31 11.54
C LEU A 113 22.13 2.92 12.76
N VAL A 114 21.44 1.77 12.70
CA VAL A 114 20.63 1.25 13.81
C VAL A 114 21.54 0.55 14.80
N LYS A 115 21.51 1.01 16.06
CA LYS A 115 22.23 0.40 17.18
C LYS A 115 21.22 -0.11 18.18
N LEU A 116 21.23 -1.41 18.45
CA LEU A 116 20.33 -2.05 19.39
C LEU A 116 21.12 -2.52 20.61
N GLU A 117 20.49 -2.47 21.77
CA GLU A 117 21.07 -2.98 23.01
C GLU A 117 21.23 -4.51 22.93
N LYS A 118 22.27 -5.04 23.56
CA LYS A 118 22.66 -6.45 23.47
C LYS A 118 21.59 -7.44 23.95
N GLU A 119 21.01 -7.22 25.12
CA GLU A 119 19.93 -8.07 25.65
C GLU A 119 18.69 -8.03 24.74
N PHE A 120 18.29 -6.84 24.32
CA PHE A 120 17.18 -6.65 23.38
C PHE A 120 17.44 -7.34 22.04
N THR A 121 18.66 -7.22 21.49
CA THR A 121 19.07 -7.87 20.24
C THR A 121 18.92 -9.39 20.33
N ASN A 122 19.30 -9.99 21.46
CA ASN A 122 19.15 -11.43 21.68
C ASN A 122 17.66 -11.85 21.75
N ILE A 123 16.82 -11.06 22.42
CA ILE A 123 15.37 -11.32 22.52
C ILE A 123 14.72 -11.30 21.14
N VAL A 124 14.97 -10.26 20.34
CA VAL A 124 14.35 -10.15 19.00
C VAL A 124 14.90 -11.19 18.04
N LYS A 125 16.19 -11.58 18.18
CA LYS A 125 16.79 -12.65 17.39
C LYS A 125 16.08 -13.99 17.62
N GLU A 126 15.82 -14.37 18.88
CA GLU A 126 15.11 -15.61 19.20
C GLU A 126 13.69 -15.64 18.61
N LYS A 127 13.01 -14.50 18.59
CA LYS A 127 11.67 -14.36 17.98
C LYS A 127 11.73 -14.46 16.47
N LEU A 128 12.64 -13.73 15.83
CA LEU A 128 12.80 -13.70 14.39
C LEU A 128 13.29 -15.05 13.83
N GLU A 129 14.09 -15.83 14.56
CA GLU A 129 14.45 -17.21 14.19
C GLU A 129 13.24 -18.14 14.06
N LYS A 130 12.14 -17.85 14.76
CA LYS A 130 10.89 -18.62 14.69
C LYS A 130 9.93 -18.05 13.63
N HIS A 131 10.24 -16.91 13.04
CA HIS A 131 9.36 -16.22 12.11
C HIS A 131 9.44 -16.85 10.71
N PRO A 132 8.32 -17.22 10.08
CA PRO A 132 8.32 -18.03 8.85
C PRO A 132 8.98 -17.36 7.64
N LEU A 133 9.09 -16.03 7.65
CA LEU A 133 9.67 -15.23 6.55
C LEU A 133 11.13 -14.81 6.78
N MET A 134 11.71 -15.09 7.94
CA MET A 134 13.06 -14.64 8.28
C MET A 134 14.06 -15.74 7.95
N SER A 135 14.85 -15.52 6.89
CA SER A 135 15.93 -16.43 6.52
C SER A 135 17.17 -16.25 7.41
N ASP A 136 18.01 -17.27 7.50
CA ASP A 136 19.30 -17.22 8.20
C ASP A 136 20.16 -16.02 7.76
N ASN A 137 20.12 -15.70 6.46
CA ASN A 137 20.82 -14.55 5.90
C ASN A 137 20.30 -13.22 6.49
N LEU A 138 18.97 -13.05 6.59
CA LEU A 138 18.38 -11.87 7.21
C LEU A 138 18.72 -11.80 8.71
N ILE A 139 18.56 -12.91 9.43
CA ILE A 139 18.83 -13.00 10.86
C ILE A 139 20.30 -12.65 11.17
N SER A 140 21.24 -13.06 10.32
CA SER A 140 22.67 -12.77 10.49
C SER A 140 22.99 -11.27 10.53
N LYS A 141 22.13 -10.41 9.97
CA LYS A 141 22.31 -8.94 9.93
C LYS A 141 22.04 -8.25 11.28
N LEU A 142 21.40 -8.91 12.24
CA LEU A 142 21.15 -8.36 13.58
C LEU A 142 22.43 -8.08 14.38
N LYS A 143 23.47 -8.89 14.16
CA LYS A 143 24.73 -8.86 14.94
C LYS A 143 24.47 -9.11 16.44
N GLU A 144 25.41 -8.75 17.31
CA GLU A 144 25.34 -9.01 18.76
C GLU A 144 24.65 -7.90 19.57
N GLY A 145 24.53 -6.68 19.01
CA GLY A 145 24.10 -5.49 19.74
C GLY A 145 25.25 -4.75 20.45
N GLU A 146 24.93 -3.61 21.05
CA GLU A 146 25.88 -2.70 21.72
C GLU A 146 25.53 -2.58 23.22
N GLU A 147 26.47 -2.11 24.04
CA GLU A 147 26.21 -1.81 25.46
C GLU A 147 25.29 -0.59 25.59
N ILE A 148 24.36 -0.62 26.57
CA ILE A 148 23.39 0.48 26.75
C ILE A 148 24.06 1.85 26.96
N SER A 149 25.21 1.88 27.65
CA SER A 149 25.98 3.12 27.85
C SER A 149 26.49 3.74 26.55
N GLU A 150 26.74 2.93 25.52
CA GLU A 150 27.14 3.43 24.20
C GLU A 150 25.96 4.03 23.45
N ILE A 151 24.78 3.41 23.55
CA ILE A 151 23.53 3.93 22.99
C ILE A 151 23.19 5.29 23.65
N GLU A 152 23.24 5.37 24.97
CA GLU A 152 23.05 6.63 25.70
C GLU A 152 24.04 7.71 25.29
N LYS A 153 25.31 7.34 25.04
CA LYS A 153 26.33 8.26 24.54
C LYS A 153 26.00 8.77 23.14
N LEU A 154 25.55 7.90 22.22
CA LEU A 154 25.15 8.29 20.87
C LEU A 154 23.97 9.27 20.89
N ILE A 155 22.98 9.05 21.77
CA ILE A 155 21.83 9.94 21.91
C ILE A 155 22.27 11.29 22.48
N ASN A 156 22.96 11.29 23.62
CA ASN A 156 23.27 12.50 24.36
C ASN A 156 24.35 13.36 23.70
N GLN A 157 25.31 12.75 22.99
CA GLN A 157 26.48 13.44 22.44
C GLN A 157 26.46 13.55 20.91
N GLN A 158 25.77 12.66 20.21
CA GLN A 158 25.75 12.61 18.74
C GLN A 158 24.36 12.83 18.13
N HIS A 159 23.37 13.14 18.97
CA HIS A 159 21.99 13.42 18.55
C HIS A 159 21.36 12.28 17.75
N ALA A 160 21.64 11.03 18.15
CA ALA A 160 20.95 9.86 17.63
C ALA A 160 19.48 9.86 18.07
N GLU A 161 18.59 9.35 17.21
CA GLU A 161 17.16 9.23 17.47
C GLU A 161 16.93 7.98 18.34
N PRO A 162 16.38 8.09 19.55
CA PRO A 162 16.19 6.93 20.42
C PRO A 162 15.13 5.95 19.88
N ILE A 163 15.32 4.66 20.14
CA ILE A 163 14.34 3.60 19.88
C ILE A 163 13.84 3.08 21.23
N TYR A 164 12.52 3.06 21.41
CA TYR A 164 11.87 2.56 22.61
C TYR A 164 11.06 1.31 22.33
N ASN A 165 11.00 0.41 23.31
CA ASN A 165 10.07 -0.71 23.34
C ASN A 165 9.54 -0.91 24.76
N GLU A 166 8.22 -0.92 24.92
CA GLU A 166 7.53 -0.99 26.22
C GLU A 166 8.00 0.15 27.16
N GLY A 167 8.19 1.35 26.62
CA GLY A 167 8.69 2.52 27.33
C GLY A 167 10.17 2.45 27.75
N LYS A 168 10.90 1.39 27.38
CA LYS A 168 12.33 1.25 27.70
C LYS A 168 13.19 1.61 26.50
N LEU A 169 14.32 2.28 26.75
CA LEU A 169 15.33 2.54 25.72
C LEU A 169 15.98 1.22 25.31
N VAL A 170 15.87 0.85 24.03
CA VAL A 170 16.40 -0.41 23.49
C VAL A 170 17.37 -0.21 22.32
N GLY A 171 17.55 1.02 21.86
CA GLY A 171 18.44 1.32 20.75
C GLY A 171 18.41 2.79 20.34
N CYS A 172 19.09 3.09 19.24
CA CYS A 172 19.01 4.37 18.56
C CYS A 172 19.31 4.25 17.06
N VAL A 173 18.86 5.24 16.28
CA VAL A 173 19.26 5.46 14.89
C VAL A 173 20.23 6.63 14.84
N LYS A 174 21.44 6.40 14.32
CA LYS A 174 22.44 7.47 14.11
C LYS A 174 22.05 8.36 12.93
N ARG A 175 22.50 9.62 12.96
CA ARG A 175 22.59 10.45 11.76
C ARG A 175 23.62 9.86 10.78
N ALA A 176 23.40 10.05 9.48
CA ALA A 176 24.37 9.66 8.44
C ALA A 176 25.19 10.87 7.96
N HIS A 177 24.83 12.08 8.39
CA HIS A 177 25.59 13.30 8.08
C HIS A 177 25.44 14.35 9.18
N ASP A 178 26.46 15.20 9.37
CA ASP A 178 26.48 16.17 10.47
C ASP A 178 25.63 17.42 10.20
N ILE A 179 25.46 17.80 8.93
CA ILE A 179 24.77 19.04 8.52
C ILE A 179 23.57 18.81 7.59
N ASP A 180 23.42 17.59 7.05
CA ASP A 180 22.35 17.33 6.09
C ASP A 180 21.06 17.00 6.84
N ILE A 181 20.08 17.90 6.73
CA ILE A 181 18.79 17.74 7.38
C ILE A 181 18.04 16.51 6.87
N ASN A 182 18.27 16.05 5.64
CA ASN A 182 17.62 14.85 5.10
C ASN A 182 18.34 13.56 5.49
N LEU A 183 19.55 13.67 6.07
CA LEU A 183 20.32 12.55 6.62
C LEU A 183 20.55 12.70 8.13
N ASN A 184 19.68 13.46 8.80
CA ASN A 184 19.65 13.51 10.26
C ASN A 184 19.06 12.20 10.81
N ALA A 185 19.20 11.99 12.12
CA ALA A 185 18.77 10.75 12.76
C ALA A 185 17.25 10.49 12.65
N HIS A 186 16.42 11.53 12.77
CA HIS A 186 14.98 11.44 12.65
C HIS A 186 14.56 11.01 11.23
N THR A 187 15.03 11.70 10.19
CA THR A 187 14.71 11.35 8.80
C THR A 187 15.20 9.96 8.42
N LEU A 188 16.37 9.54 8.93
CA LEU A 188 16.86 8.17 8.72
C LEU A 188 16.02 7.13 9.44
N PHE A 189 15.53 7.44 10.64
CA PHE A 189 14.57 6.59 11.35
C PHE A 189 13.33 6.37 10.49
N GLU A 190 12.70 7.44 9.99
CA GLU A 190 11.49 7.33 9.16
C GLU A 190 11.75 6.54 7.87
N ASN A 191 12.86 6.82 7.18
CA ASN A 191 13.27 6.08 5.99
C ASN A 191 13.49 4.59 6.26
N LEU A 192 14.09 4.23 7.40
CA LEU A 192 14.30 2.83 7.79
C LEU A 192 12.98 2.13 8.13
N VAL A 193 12.03 2.83 8.74
CA VAL A 193 10.68 2.30 8.98
C VAL A 193 9.96 1.98 7.67
N VAL A 194 10.01 2.89 6.69
CA VAL A 194 9.44 2.66 5.35
C VAL A 194 10.12 1.47 4.66
N LYS A 195 11.46 1.44 4.66
CA LYS A 195 12.24 0.36 4.05
C LYS A 195 11.92 -1.00 4.67
N ALA A 196 11.91 -1.09 6.01
CA ALA A 196 11.67 -2.34 6.72
C ALA A 196 10.24 -2.86 6.55
N SER A 197 9.24 -1.98 6.66
CA SER A 197 7.84 -2.36 6.49
C SER A 197 7.51 -2.71 5.03
N GLY A 198 8.12 -2.02 4.06
CA GLY A 198 8.03 -2.38 2.64
C GLY A 198 8.69 -3.73 2.33
N ALA A 199 9.83 -4.03 2.94
CA ALA A 199 10.47 -5.35 2.82
C ALA A 199 9.58 -6.46 3.39
N LEU A 200 8.93 -6.24 4.54
CA LEU A 200 7.98 -7.19 5.11
C LEU A 200 6.78 -7.43 4.19
N ALA A 201 6.24 -6.36 3.58
CA ALA A 201 5.13 -6.46 2.64
C ALA A 201 5.50 -7.29 1.40
N LEU A 202 6.70 -7.08 0.86
CA LEU A 202 7.20 -7.83 -0.28
C LEU A 202 7.51 -9.29 0.07
N LEU A 203 8.10 -9.57 1.24
CA LEU A 203 8.28 -10.95 1.75
C LEU A 203 6.93 -11.68 1.86
N ASN A 204 5.90 -11.02 2.39
CA ASN A 204 4.55 -11.59 2.46
C ASN A 204 3.96 -11.84 1.05
N LEU A 205 4.09 -10.88 0.12
CA LEU A 205 3.64 -11.07 -1.27
C LEU A 205 4.27 -12.33 -1.89
N LEU A 206 5.60 -12.48 -1.79
CA LEU A 206 6.31 -13.61 -2.37
C LEU A 206 5.88 -14.94 -1.73
N ALA A 207 5.86 -15.01 -0.39
CA ALA A 207 5.56 -16.24 0.34
C ALA A 207 4.10 -16.68 0.17
N LYS A 208 3.14 -15.76 0.23
CA LYS A 208 1.70 -16.07 0.14
C LYS A 208 1.25 -16.44 -1.28
N ASN A 209 2.04 -16.07 -2.29
CA ASN A 209 1.74 -16.32 -3.71
C ASN A 209 2.73 -17.30 -4.37
N ASN A 210 3.63 -17.91 -3.58
CA ASN A 210 4.65 -18.87 -4.04
C ASN A 210 5.49 -18.34 -5.22
N PHE A 211 5.95 -17.08 -5.09
CA PHE A 211 6.76 -16.41 -6.10
C PHE A 211 8.20 -16.25 -5.60
N LYS A 212 9.19 -16.40 -6.48
CA LYS A 212 10.60 -16.27 -6.11
C LYS A 212 11.04 -14.82 -6.23
N ALA A 213 11.95 -14.38 -5.35
CA ALA A 213 12.49 -13.02 -5.40
C ALA A 213 13.28 -12.77 -6.69
N GLU A 214 13.97 -13.79 -7.18
CA GLU A 214 14.79 -13.73 -8.40
C GLU A 214 13.96 -13.54 -9.68
N ASP A 215 12.65 -13.84 -9.63
CA ASP A 215 11.75 -13.70 -10.76
C ASP A 215 11.21 -12.26 -10.90
N ILE A 216 11.57 -11.33 -10.01
CA ILE A 216 11.15 -9.93 -10.06
C ILE A 216 12.12 -9.11 -10.90
N ASP A 217 11.60 -8.39 -11.90
CA ASP A 217 12.42 -7.58 -12.83
C ASP A 217 12.45 -6.10 -12.46
N TYR A 218 11.36 -5.60 -11.88
CA TYR A 218 11.21 -4.19 -11.54
C TYR A 218 10.38 -3.98 -10.28
N VAL A 219 10.76 -3.01 -9.46
CA VAL A 219 10.00 -2.58 -8.29
C VAL A 219 9.61 -1.11 -8.44
N ILE A 220 8.33 -0.81 -8.24
CA ILE A 220 7.81 0.55 -8.08
C ILE A 220 7.45 0.73 -6.62
N GLU A 221 8.12 1.64 -5.93
CA GLU A 221 7.78 1.97 -4.56
C GLU A 221 6.90 3.24 -4.53
N CYS A 222 5.84 3.24 -3.73
CA CYS A 222 4.80 4.29 -3.82
C CYS A 222 4.23 4.76 -2.47
N SER A 223 5.01 4.65 -1.38
CA SER A 223 4.68 5.26 -0.10
C SER A 223 4.84 6.79 -0.12
N GLU A 224 4.70 7.41 1.06
CA GLU A 224 4.65 8.86 1.24
C GLU A 224 6.03 9.51 1.35
N GLU A 225 7.03 8.76 1.82
CA GLU A 225 8.35 9.30 2.15
C GLU A 225 9.25 9.44 0.93
N ALA A 226 10.18 10.40 0.97
CA ALA A 226 11.13 10.63 -0.10
C ALA A 226 12.55 10.60 0.46
N CYS A 227 13.31 9.54 0.20
CA CYS A 227 14.70 9.46 0.63
C CYS A 227 15.64 10.19 -0.33
N GLY A 228 16.76 10.68 0.19
CA GLY A 228 17.75 11.45 -0.57
C GLY A 228 18.53 12.41 0.34
N ASP A 229 19.56 13.01 -0.21
CA ASP A 229 20.38 14.00 0.50
C ASP A 229 19.88 15.44 0.22
N MET A 230 20.56 16.46 0.76
CA MET A 230 20.24 17.86 0.54
C MET A 230 20.29 18.30 -0.93
N ASN A 231 21.07 17.62 -1.78
CA ASN A 231 21.26 17.92 -3.19
C ASN A 231 20.23 17.22 -4.08
N GLN A 232 19.77 16.04 -3.67
CA GLN A 232 18.86 15.16 -4.43
C GLN A 232 17.73 14.63 -3.54
N ARG A 233 16.89 15.54 -3.04
CA ARG A 233 15.70 15.16 -2.26
C ARG A 233 14.76 14.30 -3.11
N GLY A 234 14.42 13.11 -2.61
CA GLY A 234 13.61 12.14 -3.36
C GLY A 234 14.35 11.46 -4.52
N GLY A 235 15.66 11.66 -4.66
CA GLY A 235 16.51 10.94 -5.62
C GLY A 235 17.04 9.61 -5.07
N GLY A 236 16.92 9.38 -3.76
CA GLY A 236 17.10 8.07 -3.16
C GLY A 236 15.97 7.13 -3.58
N ASN A 237 16.28 5.85 -3.72
CA ASN A 237 15.40 4.86 -4.34
C ASN A 237 14.99 3.80 -3.32
N PHE A 238 13.80 3.96 -2.73
CA PHE A 238 13.27 2.96 -1.80
C PHE A 238 12.95 1.65 -2.49
N ALA A 239 12.47 1.68 -3.74
CA ALA A 239 12.16 0.46 -4.49
C ALA A 239 13.35 -0.50 -4.53
N LYS A 240 14.53 0.03 -4.88
CA LYS A 240 15.77 -0.74 -4.94
C LYS A 240 16.28 -1.11 -3.56
N ALA A 241 16.16 -0.22 -2.57
CA ALA A 241 16.56 -0.51 -1.20
C ALA A 241 15.72 -1.65 -0.58
N ILE A 242 14.42 -1.71 -0.87
CA ILE A 242 13.51 -2.78 -0.44
C ILE A 242 13.85 -4.08 -1.18
N ALA A 243 14.00 -4.02 -2.51
CA ALA A 243 14.39 -5.16 -3.35
C ALA A 243 15.70 -5.82 -2.87
N GLU A 244 16.69 -5.02 -2.46
CA GLU A 244 17.96 -5.49 -1.90
C GLU A 244 17.75 -6.31 -0.61
N VAL A 245 16.90 -5.85 0.30
CA VAL A 245 16.64 -6.55 1.56
C VAL A 245 16.00 -7.91 1.29
N VAL A 246 15.02 -7.96 0.37
CA VAL A 246 14.26 -9.18 0.06
C VAL A 246 15.06 -10.16 -0.81
N GLY A 247 16.10 -9.70 -1.50
CA GLY A 247 16.91 -10.54 -2.39
C GLY A 247 16.36 -10.63 -3.81
N CYS A 248 15.65 -9.60 -4.28
CA CYS A 248 15.22 -9.49 -5.68
C CYS A 248 16.41 -9.10 -6.56
N ILE A 249 17.40 -9.98 -6.69
CA ILE A 249 18.72 -9.70 -7.28
C ILE A 249 18.68 -9.26 -8.75
N ASN A 250 17.62 -9.61 -9.48
CA ASN A 250 17.43 -9.25 -10.88
C ASN A 250 16.63 -7.95 -11.06
N ALA A 251 16.11 -7.39 -9.97
CA ALA A 251 15.26 -6.22 -10.03
C ALA A 251 16.07 -4.91 -10.13
N THR A 252 15.60 -4.01 -10.97
CA THR A 252 15.83 -2.57 -10.79
C THR A 252 14.54 -1.92 -10.26
N GLY A 253 14.49 -0.60 -10.14
CA GLY A 253 13.27 0.05 -9.66
C GLY A 253 13.34 1.56 -9.59
N SER A 254 12.19 2.16 -9.30
CA SER A 254 12.04 3.61 -9.07
C SER A 254 10.87 3.88 -8.13
N ASP A 255 10.85 5.08 -7.57
CA ASP A 255 9.79 5.52 -6.69
C ASP A 255 8.75 6.37 -7.45
N THR A 256 7.47 6.21 -7.12
CA THR A 256 6.34 6.95 -7.67
C THR A 256 5.60 7.66 -6.55
N ARG A 257 5.53 9.00 -6.59
CA ARG A 257 4.91 9.83 -5.55
C ARG A 257 3.63 10.49 -6.06
N GLY A 258 2.58 10.42 -5.26
CA GLY A 258 1.28 11.02 -5.59
C GLY A 258 0.35 11.16 -4.38
N PHE A 259 0.91 11.32 -3.17
CA PHE A 259 0.14 11.16 -1.91
C PHE A 259 -0.63 9.82 -1.94
N CYS A 260 -1.87 9.80 -1.45
CA CYS A 260 -2.70 8.61 -1.51
C CYS A 260 -2.97 8.14 -2.94
N ALA A 261 -2.87 8.98 -3.99
CA ALA A 261 -3.04 8.50 -5.37
C ALA A 261 -1.84 7.67 -5.88
N GLY A 262 -0.66 7.79 -5.25
CA GLY A 262 0.59 7.12 -5.64
C GLY A 262 0.44 5.62 -5.97
N PRO A 263 -0.19 4.81 -5.10
CA PRO A 263 -0.46 3.39 -5.38
C PRO A 263 -1.24 3.10 -6.67
N THR A 264 -2.25 3.91 -7.00
CA THR A 264 -3.03 3.70 -8.23
C THR A 264 -2.24 4.16 -9.46
N HIS A 265 -1.41 5.20 -9.33
CA HIS A 265 -0.43 5.57 -10.36
C HIS A 265 0.56 4.42 -10.62
N ALA A 266 1.16 3.88 -9.56
CA ALA A 266 2.10 2.76 -9.64
C ALA A 266 1.45 1.51 -10.27
N LEU A 267 0.16 1.25 -10.01
CA LEU A 267 -0.59 0.18 -10.66
C LEU A 267 -0.74 0.36 -12.17
N ILE A 268 -1.05 1.58 -12.61
CA ILE A 268 -1.14 1.92 -14.04
C ILE A 268 0.25 1.84 -14.70
N GLU A 269 1.28 2.34 -14.03
CA GLU A 269 2.67 2.32 -14.51
C GLU A 269 3.21 0.89 -14.65
N ALA A 270 3.03 0.04 -13.63
CA ALA A 270 3.41 -1.36 -13.68
C ALA A 270 2.70 -2.10 -14.82
N ALA A 271 1.39 -1.87 -14.98
CA ALA A 271 0.63 -2.45 -16.08
C ALA A 271 1.17 -2.01 -17.44
N ALA A 272 1.51 -0.72 -17.60
CA ALA A 272 2.07 -0.19 -18.83
C ALA A 272 3.46 -0.77 -19.15
N LEU A 273 4.34 -0.89 -18.15
CA LEU A 273 5.68 -1.48 -18.31
C LEU A 273 5.62 -2.94 -18.77
N VAL A 274 4.73 -3.72 -18.17
CA VAL A 274 4.50 -5.12 -18.55
C VAL A 274 3.89 -5.22 -19.95
N GLN A 275 2.88 -4.41 -20.25
CA GLN A 275 2.22 -4.41 -21.58
C GLN A 275 3.16 -3.99 -22.70
N ALA A 276 4.07 -3.06 -22.44
CA ALA A 276 5.12 -2.66 -23.37
C ALA A 276 6.15 -3.78 -23.62
N GLY A 277 6.22 -4.78 -22.73
CA GLY A 277 7.19 -5.86 -22.78
C GLY A 277 8.58 -5.44 -22.31
N VAL A 278 8.67 -4.37 -21.51
CA VAL A 278 9.95 -3.93 -20.90
C VAL A 278 10.35 -4.88 -19.79
N TYR A 279 9.38 -5.31 -18.97
CA TYR A 279 9.56 -6.23 -17.85
C TYR A 279 8.44 -7.29 -17.86
N GLU A 280 8.69 -8.46 -17.28
CA GLU A 280 7.68 -9.52 -17.16
C GLU A 280 6.93 -9.45 -15.83
N ASN A 281 7.66 -9.22 -14.74
CA ASN A 281 7.14 -9.18 -13.37
C ASN A 281 7.54 -7.86 -12.71
N VAL A 282 6.54 -7.01 -12.49
CA VAL A 282 6.70 -5.72 -11.83
C VAL A 282 5.97 -5.76 -10.50
N VAL A 283 6.69 -5.50 -9.41
CA VAL A 283 6.12 -5.36 -8.08
C VAL A 283 5.85 -3.90 -7.80
N ILE A 284 4.69 -3.62 -7.23
CA ILE A 284 4.39 -2.35 -6.57
C ILE A 284 4.48 -2.58 -5.08
N VAL A 285 5.12 -1.69 -4.33
CA VAL A 285 5.29 -1.83 -2.88
C VAL A 285 5.17 -0.49 -2.16
N GLY A 286 4.58 -0.49 -0.97
CA GLY A 286 4.53 0.67 -0.08
C GLY A 286 4.75 0.26 1.37
N GLY A 287 5.66 0.94 2.04
CA GLY A 287 5.91 0.81 3.49
C GLY A 287 5.29 1.96 4.29
N GLY A 288 5.05 1.72 5.58
CA GLY A 288 4.42 2.68 6.48
C GLY A 288 5.34 3.81 6.93
N ALA A 289 4.77 4.96 7.23
CA ALA A 289 5.44 6.16 7.71
C ALA A 289 5.06 6.47 9.17
N THR A 290 6.07 6.76 10.00
CA THR A 290 5.91 7.17 11.40
C THR A 290 5.11 8.45 11.55
N ALA A 291 5.24 9.39 10.60
CA ALA A 291 4.53 10.65 10.60
C ALA A 291 3.00 10.52 10.73
N LYS A 292 2.43 9.37 10.31
CA LYS A 292 0.99 9.09 10.36
C LYS A 292 0.53 8.40 11.65
N LEU A 293 1.45 7.92 12.48
CA LEU A 293 1.11 7.30 13.74
C LEU A 293 0.47 8.31 14.70
N GLY A 294 -0.68 7.94 15.25
CA GLY A 294 -1.46 8.76 16.17
C GLY A 294 -1.87 10.13 15.61
N MET A 295 -2.03 10.26 14.29
CA MET A 295 -2.35 11.53 13.62
C MET A 295 -3.59 12.22 14.24
N ASN A 296 -4.66 11.45 14.50
CA ASN A 296 -5.91 11.88 15.14
C ASN A 296 -5.95 11.54 16.65
N GLY A 297 -4.80 11.27 17.27
CA GLY A 297 -4.73 10.80 18.65
C GLY A 297 -5.35 11.75 19.67
N LYS A 298 -5.31 13.07 19.42
CA LYS A 298 -5.98 14.08 20.27
C LYS A 298 -7.49 13.84 20.35
N ASP A 299 -8.13 13.54 19.23
CA ASP A 299 -9.57 13.29 19.18
C ASP A 299 -9.93 11.94 19.82
N HIS A 300 -9.09 10.92 19.65
CA HIS A 300 -9.27 9.63 20.32
C HIS A 300 -9.20 9.77 21.85
N VAL A 301 -8.13 10.40 22.38
CA VAL A 301 -7.96 10.62 23.83
C VAL A 301 -9.13 11.43 24.40
N LYS A 302 -9.48 12.54 23.75
CA LYS A 302 -10.62 13.39 24.18
C LYS A 302 -11.94 12.63 24.26
N LYS A 303 -12.11 11.58 23.47
CA LYS A 303 -13.32 10.75 23.41
C LYS A 303 -13.23 9.46 24.22
N GLY A 304 -12.16 9.24 24.98
CA GLY A 304 -11.99 8.00 25.75
C GLY A 304 -11.70 6.77 24.87
N MET A 305 -11.26 6.97 23.63
CA MET A 305 -11.05 5.88 22.67
C MET A 305 -9.59 5.41 22.68
N PRO A 306 -9.31 4.14 22.36
CA PRO A 306 -7.94 3.71 22.07
C PRO A 306 -7.37 4.46 20.86
N ILE A 307 -6.05 4.58 20.79
CA ILE A 307 -5.36 5.07 19.60
C ILE A 307 -5.40 3.98 18.54
N LEU A 308 -6.20 4.18 17.50
CA LEU A 308 -6.34 3.21 16.42
C LEU A 308 -5.28 3.36 15.31
N GLU A 309 -4.52 4.44 15.35
CA GLU A 309 -3.44 4.77 14.41
C GLU A 309 -2.08 4.40 15.00
N ASP A 310 -2.01 3.27 15.68
CA ASP A 310 -0.82 2.66 16.31
C ASP A 310 -0.22 1.55 15.43
N VAL A 311 -0.65 1.47 14.16
CA VAL A 311 -0.13 0.53 13.17
C VAL A 311 0.47 1.24 11.97
N LEU A 312 1.67 0.80 11.57
CA LEU A 312 2.21 1.08 10.25
C LEU A 312 1.60 0.08 9.27
N GLY A 313 1.04 0.56 8.17
CA GLY A 313 0.45 -0.26 7.13
C GLY A 313 1.37 -0.30 5.91
N GLY A 314 1.48 -1.48 5.31
CA GLY A 314 2.19 -1.67 4.06
C GLY A 314 1.45 -2.62 3.13
N PHE A 315 1.84 -2.60 1.86
CA PHE A 315 1.32 -3.52 0.86
C PHE A 315 2.35 -3.81 -0.23
N ALA A 316 2.15 -4.92 -0.94
CA ALA A 316 2.79 -5.17 -2.21
C ALA A 316 1.82 -5.85 -3.18
N VAL A 317 1.95 -5.58 -4.49
CA VAL A 317 1.14 -6.17 -5.56
C VAL A 317 2.04 -6.63 -6.69
N LEU A 318 1.87 -7.87 -7.15
CA LEU A 318 2.58 -8.41 -8.30
C LEU A 318 1.76 -8.22 -9.57
N VAL A 319 2.32 -7.47 -10.52
CA VAL A 319 1.77 -7.28 -11.87
C VAL A 319 2.63 -8.03 -12.88
N SER A 320 2.00 -8.88 -13.69
CA SER A 320 2.72 -9.72 -14.66
C SER A 320 2.04 -9.80 -16.02
N LYS A 321 2.72 -10.42 -16.99
CA LYS A 321 2.13 -10.78 -18.29
C LYS A 321 0.83 -11.58 -18.11
N ASN A 322 -0.10 -11.37 -19.05
CA ASN A 322 -1.36 -12.09 -19.09
C ASN A 322 -1.13 -13.61 -19.15
N ASP A 323 -1.66 -14.33 -18.17
CA ASP A 323 -1.61 -15.78 -18.08
C ASP A 323 -2.95 -16.46 -18.40
N GLY A 324 -3.97 -15.68 -18.77
CA GLY A 324 -5.32 -16.18 -19.06
C GLY A 324 -6.13 -16.54 -17.82
N VAL A 325 -5.59 -16.37 -16.61
CA VAL A 325 -6.23 -16.80 -15.35
C VAL A 325 -6.47 -15.60 -14.44
N ASN A 326 -5.40 -14.85 -14.14
CA ASN A 326 -5.43 -13.74 -13.21
C ASN A 326 -6.11 -12.52 -13.83
N PRO A 327 -6.82 -11.71 -13.02
CA PRO A 327 -7.61 -10.59 -13.54
C PRO A 327 -6.74 -9.56 -14.24
N VAL A 328 -7.25 -9.00 -15.34
CA VAL A 328 -6.55 -8.04 -16.19
C VAL A 328 -6.73 -6.60 -15.70
N LEU A 329 -5.67 -5.81 -15.86
CA LEU A 329 -5.67 -4.37 -15.64
C LEU A 329 -6.04 -3.67 -16.94
N ARG A 330 -7.26 -3.13 -17.00
CA ARG A 330 -7.82 -2.44 -18.17
C ARG A 330 -7.24 -1.03 -18.31
N THR A 331 -6.00 -0.95 -18.81
CA THR A 331 -5.27 0.31 -19.06
C THR A 331 -5.94 1.21 -20.09
N ASP A 332 -6.87 0.67 -20.88
CA ASP A 332 -7.77 1.41 -21.77
C ASP A 332 -8.91 2.14 -21.01
N LEU A 333 -9.24 1.69 -19.79
CA LEU A 333 -10.28 2.24 -18.91
C LEU A 333 -9.68 3.03 -17.73
N VAL A 334 -8.65 3.82 -18.00
CA VAL A 334 -8.02 4.70 -17.00
C VAL A 334 -8.74 6.05 -16.91
N GLY A 335 -9.18 6.39 -15.69
CA GLY A 335 -9.68 7.71 -15.34
C GLY A 335 -8.54 8.62 -14.88
N ARG A 336 -8.64 9.92 -15.19
CA ARG A 336 -7.57 10.89 -14.90
C ARG A 336 -8.15 12.22 -14.46
N HIS A 337 -7.75 12.68 -13.29
CA HIS A 337 -7.92 14.06 -12.90
C HIS A 337 -6.81 14.88 -13.56
N THR A 338 -7.18 15.68 -14.55
CA THR A 338 -6.23 16.53 -15.29
C THR A 338 -6.17 17.92 -14.67
N VAL A 339 -5.08 18.67 -14.93
CA VAL A 339 -4.93 20.08 -14.51
C VAL A 339 -6.16 20.93 -14.85
N GLY A 340 -6.82 20.66 -16.00
CA GLY A 340 -8.02 21.37 -16.45
C GLY A 340 -9.35 20.88 -15.87
N THR A 341 -9.37 19.81 -15.05
CA THR A 341 -10.61 19.22 -14.52
C THR A 341 -11.28 20.11 -13.47
N GLY A 342 -10.49 20.95 -12.79
CA GLY A 342 -10.94 21.75 -11.65
C GLY A 342 -11.13 20.90 -10.39
N SER A 343 -11.62 21.53 -9.31
CA SER A 343 -11.68 20.93 -7.96
C SER A 343 -13.10 20.60 -7.48
N SER A 344 -14.14 20.82 -8.31
CA SER A 344 -15.50 20.49 -7.88
C SER A 344 -15.66 18.97 -7.71
N PRO A 345 -16.30 18.48 -6.63
CA PRO A 345 -16.47 17.04 -6.40
C PRO A 345 -17.11 16.31 -7.59
N GLN A 346 -18.07 16.94 -8.26
CA GLN A 346 -18.73 16.36 -9.42
C GLN A 346 -17.77 16.19 -10.61
N ALA A 347 -16.92 17.18 -10.90
CA ALA A 347 -15.95 17.09 -12.00
C ALA A 347 -14.91 16.00 -11.73
N VAL A 348 -14.41 15.94 -10.49
CA VAL A 348 -13.46 14.90 -10.06
C VAL A 348 -14.07 13.51 -10.25
N ILE A 349 -15.24 13.23 -9.67
CA ILE A 349 -15.89 11.92 -9.80
C ILE A 349 -16.24 11.61 -11.26
N THR A 350 -16.65 12.61 -12.06
CA THR A 350 -16.89 12.40 -13.50
C THR A 350 -15.63 11.91 -14.21
N SER A 351 -14.49 12.58 -13.97
CA SER A 351 -13.20 12.28 -14.62
C SER A 351 -12.60 10.93 -14.22
N LEU A 352 -12.83 10.51 -12.98
CA LEU A 352 -12.29 9.28 -12.41
C LEU A 352 -13.22 8.08 -12.62
N ILE A 353 -14.53 8.28 -12.65
CA ILE A 353 -15.48 7.17 -12.70
C ILE A 353 -16.12 7.09 -14.09
N THR A 354 -16.91 8.08 -14.49
CA THR A 354 -17.73 7.91 -15.68
C THR A 354 -16.97 8.08 -16.98
N THR A 355 -15.99 8.98 -17.06
CA THR A 355 -15.19 9.16 -18.28
C THR A 355 -14.47 7.89 -18.74
N PRO A 356 -13.80 7.10 -17.86
CA PRO A 356 -13.27 5.81 -18.29
C PRO A 356 -14.34 4.78 -18.62
N LEU A 357 -15.46 4.73 -17.89
CA LEU A 357 -16.56 3.79 -18.19
C LEU A 357 -17.20 4.07 -19.55
N ASP A 358 -17.39 5.35 -19.91
CA ASP A 358 -17.90 5.79 -21.21
C ASP A 358 -17.03 5.28 -22.37
N LYS A 359 -15.70 5.29 -22.20
CA LYS A 359 -14.77 4.71 -23.21
C LYS A 359 -14.97 3.22 -23.40
N GLY A 360 -15.32 2.51 -22.33
CA GLY A 360 -15.60 1.08 -22.33
C GLY A 360 -17.04 0.72 -22.68
N ASN A 361 -17.91 1.70 -22.95
CA ASN A 361 -19.35 1.52 -23.07
C ASN A 361 -19.97 0.78 -21.87
N LEU A 362 -19.49 1.11 -20.66
CA LEU A 362 -19.95 0.57 -19.39
C LEU A 362 -20.77 1.62 -18.63
N LYS A 363 -21.75 1.16 -17.88
CA LYS A 363 -22.50 1.93 -16.89
C LYS A 363 -21.82 1.85 -15.52
N ILE A 364 -22.20 2.76 -14.63
CA ILE A 364 -21.79 2.71 -13.22
C ILE A 364 -22.23 1.38 -12.56
N THR A 365 -23.38 0.84 -12.96
CA THR A 365 -23.89 -0.44 -12.44
C THR A 365 -23.17 -1.68 -13.00
N ASP A 366 -22.32 -1.52 -14.03
CA ASP A 366 -21.58 -2.64 -14.63
C ASP A 366 -20.27 -2.95 -13.89
N ILE A 367 -19.90 -2.11 -12.92
CA ILE A 367 -18.78 -2.33 -11.99
C ILE A 367 -19.34 -2.96 -10.72
N ASP A 368 -18.95 -4.19 -10.41
CA ASP A 368 -19.48 -4.91 -9.25
C ASP A 368 -19.04 -4.27 -7.94
N LYS A 369 -17.79 -3.81 -7.84
CA LYS A 369 -17.25 -3.17 -6.62
C LYS A 369 -16.40 -1.94 -6.91
N TYR A 370 -16.61 -0.89 -6.14
CA TYR A 370 -15.78 0.30 -6.14
C TYR A 370 -14.86 0.31 -4.92
N SER A 371 -13.55 0.31 -5.15
CA SER A 371 -12.56 0.52 -4.09
C SER A 371 -12.06 1.95 -4.17
N VAL A 372 -12.55 2.77 -3.24
CA VAL A 372 -12.34 4.22 -3.16
C VAL A 372 -11.37 4.52 -2.02
N GLU A 373 -11.50 5.67 -1.36
CA GLU A 373 -10.80 5.95 -0.11
C GLU A 373 -11.37 5.07 1.03
N MET A 374 -10.79 3.88 1.21
CA MET A 374 -11.18 2.81 2.14
C MET A 374 -10.82 3.10 3.61
N GLN A 375 -10.78 4.38 4.00
CA GLN A 375 -10.41 4.80 5.35
C GLN A 375 -11.34 4.18 6.39
N ASN A 376 -10.75 3.65 7.46
CA ASN A 376 -11.49 3.04 8.56
C ASN A 376 -12.38 4.08 9.30
N PRO A 377 -13.72 3.92 9.29
CA PRO A 377 -14.62 4.89 9.90
C PRO A 377 -14.54 4.97 11.43
N ASP A 378 -13.97 3.96 12.11
CA ASP A 378 -13.66 4.08 13.54
C ASP A 378 -12.60 5.16 13.82
N VAL A 379 -11.74 5.48 12.85
CA VAL A 379 -10.72 6.52 12.96
C VAL A 379 -11.27 7.87 12.50
N THR A 380 -11.94 7.88 11.35
CA THR A 380 -12.33 9.14 10.69
C THR A 380 -13.58 9.78 11.28
N LYS A 381 -14.56 9.00 11.79
CA LYS A 381 -15.76 9.57 12.44
C LYS A 381 -15.41 10.34 13.71
N PRO A 382 -14.56 9.84 14.62
CA PRO A 382 -14.09 10.61 15.77
C PRO A 382 -13.35 11.90 15.39
N ALA A 383 -12.54 11.88 14.33
CA ALA A 383 -11.83 13.07 13.85
C ALA A 383 -12.73 14.08 13.10
N GLY A 384 -14.03 13.78 12.91
CA GLY A 384 -14.98 14.66 12.24
C GLY A 384 -15.00 14.56 10.71
N ALA A 385 -14.20 13.66 10.12
CA ALA A 385 -14.19 13.39 8.68
C ALA A 385 -15.36 12.49 8.22
N GLY A 386 -16.04 11.82 9.16
CA GLY A 386 -17.22 11.01 8.87
C GLY A 386 -16.89 9.67 8.22
N ASP A 387 -17.84 9.09 7.49
CA ASP A 387 -17.67 7.82 6.77
C ASP A 387 -17.26 8.08 5.33
N VAL A 388 -15.95 8.11 5.09
CA VAL A 388 -15.37 8.51 3.79
C VAL A 388 -15.72 7.54 2.65
N PRO A 389 -15.61 6.20 2.81
CA PRO A 389 -16.05 5.27 1.77
C PRO A 389 -17.53 5.44 1.42
N THR A 390 -18.41 5.43 2.43
CA THR A 390 -19.86 5.58 2.22
C THR A 390 -20.22 6.87 1.50
N SER A 391 -19.53 7.98 1.84
CA SER A 391 -19.74 9.27 1.18
C SER A 391 -19.37 9.23 -0.29
N ASN A 392 -18.25 8.57 -0.65
CA ASN A 392 -17.84 8.37 -2.03
C ASN A 392 -18.87 7.51 -2.82
N TYR A 393 -19.37 6.41 -2.25
CA TYR A 393 -20.38 5.58 -2.92
C TYR A 393 -21.68 6.34 -3.20
N LYS A 394 -22.13 7.17 -2.25
CA LYS A 394 -23.30 8.05 -2.45
C LYS A 394 -23.08 9.04 -3.60
N MET A 395 -21.86 9.58 -3.75
CA MET A 395 -21.52 10.47 -4.88
C MET A 395 -21.53 9.74 -6.23
N ILE A 396 -20.98 8.53 -6.28
CA ILE A 396 -21.00 7.68 -7.48
C ILE A 396 -22.44 7.35 -7.87
N ALA A 397 -23.25 6.87 -6.91
CA ALA A 397 -24.66 6.57 -7.13
C ALA A 397 -25.46 7.79 -7.60
N ALA A 398 -25.23 8.97 -7.00
CA ALA A 398 -25.89 10.22 -7.42
C ALA A 398 -25.54 10.60 -8.87
N LEU A 399 -24.32 10.31 -9.32
CA LEU A 399 -23.94 10.50 -10.72
C LEU A 399 -24.65 9.49 -11.64
N GLY A 400 -24.82 8.24 -11.22
CA GLY A 400 -25.64 7.24 -11.91
C GLY A 400 -27.10 7.68 -12.08
N VAL A 401 -27.69 8.28 -11.04
CA VAL A 401 -29.04 8.86 -11.10
C VAL A 401 -29.11 10.01 -12.12
N LYS A 402 -28.13 10.91 -12.09
CA LYS A 402 -28.05 12.03 -13.05
C LYS A 402 -27.94 11.53 -14.50
N ARG A 403 -27.27 10.40 -14.70
CA ARG A 403 -27.06 9.74 -16.01
C ARG A 403 -28.21 8.81 -16.41
N LYS A 404 -29.24 8.67 -15.57
CA LYS A 404 -30.38 7.74 -15.76
C LYS A 404 -29.96 6.27 -15.88
N GLU A 405 -28.84 5.92 -15.26
CA GLU A 405 -28.34 4.55 -15.13
C GLU A 405 -28.87 3.88 -13.84
N LEU A 406 -29.31 4.70 -12.87
CA LEU A 406 -29.83 4.28 -11.58
C LEU A 406 -31.07 5.11 -11.23
N ASP A 407 -32.08 4.53 -10.60
CA ASP A 407 -33.19 5.32 -10.03
C ASP A 407 -32.79 5.94 -8.69
N ARG A 408 -33.32 7.12 -8.37
CA ARG A 408 -33.01 7.83 -7.11
C ARG A 408 -33.29 7.01 -5.85
N LYS A 409 -34.32 6.16 -5.88
CA LYS A 409 -34.70 5.28 -4.77
C LYS A 409 -33.67 4.17 -4.49
N ASP A 410 -32.88 3.80 -5.50
CA ASP A 410 -31.93 2.68 -5.43
C ASP A 410 -30.52 3.12 -5.00
N LEU A 411 -30.34 4.40 -4.66
CA LEU A 411 -29.06 4.96 -4.24
C LEU A 411 -28.45 4.19 -3.06
N MET A 412 -29.24 3.86 -2.04
CA MET A 412 -28.72 3.12 -0.87
C MET A 412 -28.50 1.63 -1.16
N ASN A 413 -29.27 1.06 -2.09
CA ASN A 413 -29.02 -0.31 -2.58
C ASN A 413 -27.68 -0.35 -3.29
N PHE A 414 -27.37 0.65 -4.13
CA PHE A 414 -26.07 0.77 -4.77
C PHE A 414 -24.92 0.84 -3.76
N VAL A 415 -25.06 1.65 -2.70
CA VAL A 415 -24.04 1.73 -1.64
C VAL A 415 -23.79 0.36 -0.98
N LYS A 416 -24.85 -0.42 -0.79
CA LYS A 416 -24.77 -1.76 -0.18
C LYS A 416 -24.16 -2.80 -1.12
N GLU A 417 -24.56 -2.79 -2.39
CA GLU A 417 -24.19 -3.82 -3.37
C GLU A 417 -22.81 -3.54 -3.96
N HIS A 418 -22.55 -2.30 -4.37
CA HIS A 418 -21.31 -1.90 -5.07
C HIS A 418 -20.26 -1.27 -4.16
N GLY A 419 -20.64 -0.91 -2.93
CA GLY A 419 -19.72 -0.40 -1.91
C GLY A 419 -19.22 -1.49 -0.96
N MET A 420 -18.31 -1.08 -0.08
CA MET A 420 -17.73 -1.88 1.00
C MET A 420 -17.45 -0.99 2.22
N PRO A 421 -17.46 -1.51 3.46
CA PRO A 421 -16.95 -0.75 4.59
C PRO A 421 -15.48 -0.36 4.37
N GLY A 422 -15.02 0.74 4.96
CA GLY A 422 -13.58 1.05 5.00
C GLY A 422 -12.90 0.33 6.16
N TRP A 423 -11.72 -0.24 5.94
CA TRP A 423 -10.94 -0.94 6.97
C TRP A 423 -9.47 -0.53 7.02
N ALA A 424 -9.03 0.30 6.08
CA ALA A 424 -7.62 0.65 5.93
C ALA A 424 -7.14 1.51 7.10
N PRO A 425 -5.93 1.25 7.65
CA PRO A 425 -5.32 2.11 8.65
C PRO A 425 -4.94 3.47 8.05
N THR A 426 -4.73 4.47 8.91
CA THR A 426 -4.27 5.80 8.49
C THR A 426 -2.79 5.76 8.12
N GLN A 427 -2.51 5.49 6.86
CA GLN A 427 -1.20 5.62 6.20
C GLN A 427 -1.53 6.12 4.81
N GLY A 428 -1.10 7.30 4.38
CA GLY A 428 -1.69 7.98 3.21
C GLY A 428 -1.77 7.11 1.96
N HIS A 429 -0.75 6.31 1.68
CA HIS A 429 -0.72 5.39 0.54
C HIS A 429 -1.60 4.13 0.72
N ILE A 430 -2.14 3.83 1.91
CA ILE A 430 -2.91 2.61 2.17
C ILE A 430 -4.41 2.73 1.85
N PRO A 431 -5.19 3.73 2.34
CA PRO A 431 -6.63 3.79 2.08
C PRO A 431 -7.05 3.88 0.61
N SER A 432 -6.13 4.09 -0.32
CA SER A 432 -6.42 4.46 -1.69
C SER A 432 -6.75 3.26 -2.60
N GLY A 433 -7.87 2.60 -2.36
CA GLY A 433 -8.43 1.51 -3.17
C GLY A 433 -7.66 0.18 -3.17
N VAL A 434 -6.34 0.24 -3.06
CA VAL A 434 -5.39 -0.89 -3.08
C VAL A 434 -5.64 -1.99 -2.02
N PRO A 435 -6.17 -1.71 -0.81
CA PRO A 435 -6.46 -2.77 0.17
C PRO A 435 -7.42 -3.84 -0.35
N TYR A 436 -8.21 -3.53 -1.38
CA TYR A 436 -9.15 -4.46 -1.98
C TYR A 436 -8.55 -5.30 -3.11
N ILE A 437 -7.36 -5.01 -3.64
CA ILE A 437 -6.82 -5.69 -4.83
C ILE A 437 -6.69 -7.21 -4.62
N GLY A 438 -6.17 -7.65 -3.48
CA GLY A 438 -6.07 -9.07 -3.14
C GLY A 438 -7.44 -9.75 -3.07
N PHE A 439 -8.42 -9.10 -2.43
CA PHE A 439 -9.80 -9.58 -2.36
C PHE A 439 -10.46 -9.63 -3.75
N ALA A 440 -10.34 -8.56 -4.54
CA ALA A 440 -10.89 -8.48 -5.89
C ALA A 440 -10.35 -9.61 -6.77
N ARG A 441 -9.04 -9.90 -6.66
CA ARG A 441 -8.43 -11.03 -7.37
C ARG A 441 -9.09 -12.35 -6.99
N GLU A 442 -9.17 -12.66 -5.71
CA GLU A 442 -9.78 -13.92 -5.23
C GLU A 442 -11.25 -14.02 -5.64
N GLU A 443 -12.02 -12.95 -5.48
CA GLU A 443 -13.42 -12.91 -5.86
C GLU A 443 -13.64 -13.08 -7.37
N MET A 444 -12.74 -12.55 -8.22
CA MET A 444 -12.78 -12.78 -9.66
C MET A 444 -12.36 -14.20 -10.05
N LEU A 445 -11.39 -14.79 -9.36
CA LEU A 445 -10.98 -16.19 -9.56
C LEU A 445 -12.10 -17.15 -9.16
N ASP A 446 -12.79 -16.87 -8.04
CA ASP A 446 -13.98 -17.58 -7.58
C ASP A 446 -15.22 -17.31 -8.45
N GLY A 447 -15.17 -16.31 -9.34
CA GLY A 447 -16.28 -15.90 -10.20
C GLY A 447 -17.43 -15.19 -9.48
N LYS A 448 -17.18 -14.63 -8.29
CA LYS A 448 -18.14 -13.84 -7.50
C LYS A 448 -18.37 -12.45 -8.09
N ILE A 449 -17.32 -11.85 -8.67
CA ILE A 449 -17.40 -10.56 -9.36
C ILE A 449 -16.71 -10.63 -10.73
N ASN A 450 -17.04 -9.69 -11.61
CA ASN A 450 -16.43 -9.55 -12.93
C ASN A 450 -15.56 -8.30 -13.03
N ARG A 451 -15.92 -7.20 -12.35
CA ARG A 451 -15.21 -5.91 -12.45
C ARG A 451 -15.13 -5.20 -11.11
N ALA A 452 -13.94 -4.69 -10.81
CA ALA A 452 -13.73 -3.76 -9.72
C ALA A 452 -13.06 -2.50 -10.27
N MET A 453 -13.41 -1.33 -9.74
CA MET A 453 -12.70 -0.09 -10.06
C MET A 453 -11.87 0.36 -8.85
N ILE A 454 -10.57 0.53 -9.06
CA ILE A 454 -9.63 1.05 -8.06
C ILE A 454 -9.47 2.54 -8.30
N VAL A 455 -9.72 3.36 -7.28
CA VAL A 455 -9.74 4.82 -7.38
C VAL A 455 -8.81 5.41 -6.34
N GLY A 456 -7.77 6.10 -6.82
CA GLY A 456 -6.85 6.85 -5.97
C GLY A 456 -7.06 8.36 -6.07
N LYS A 457 -7.00 9.04 -4.93
CA LYS A 457 -7.12 10.51 -4.83
C LYS A 457 -6.13 11.06 -3.82
N GLY A 458 -5.41 12.12 -4.17
CA GLY A 458 -4.34 12.69 -3.34
C GLY A 458 -4.54 14.19 -3.07
N SER A 459 -4.17 14.64 -1.88
CA SER A 459 -4.28 16.04 -1.47
C SER A 459 -2.97 16.81 -1.72
N LEU A 460 -2.63 17.09 -2.99
CA LEU A 460 -1.34 17.72 -3.36
C LEU A 460 -1.12 19.10 -2.73
N PHE A 461 -2.19 19.82 -2.40
CA PHE A 461 -2.10 21.15 -1.79
C PHE A 461 -1.38 21.20 -0.45
N LEU A 462 -1.23 20.06 0.23
CA LEU A 462 -0.43 19.96 1.44
C LEU A 462 1.06 20.23 1.19
N GLY A 463 1.56 19.90 0.00
CA GLY A 463 2.93 20.22 -0.40
C GLY A 463 3.15 21.70 -0.74
N ARG A 464 2.09 22.52 -0.77
CA ARG A 464 2.13 23.97 -1.09
C ARG A 464 2.75 24.32 -2.46
N MET A 465 2.78 23.37 -3.39
CA MET A 465 3.25 23.57 -4.77
C MET A 465 2.10 23.81 -5.77
N THR A 466 0.88 23.41 -5.42
CA THR A 466 -0.34 23.56 -6.23
C THR A 466 -1.57 23.58 -5.32
N ASN A 467 -2.71 24.12 -5.75
CA ASN A 467 -3.99 24.01 -5.03
C ASN A 467 -4.86 22.85 -5.53
N LEU A 468 -4.33 22.05 -6.46
CA LEU A 468 -5.04 20.91 -7.04
C LEU A 468 -5.02 19.71 -6.08
N PHE A 469 -5.99 18.84 -6.26
CA PHE A 469 -5.92 17.45 -5.82
C PHE A 469 -5.34 16.62 -6.97
N ASP A 470 -4.84 15.44 -6.67
CA ASP A 470 -4.52 14.41 -7.65
C ASP A 470 -5.63 13.36 -7.69
N GLY A 471 -5.70 12.62 -8.81
CA GLY A 471 -6.55 11.45 -8.87
C GLY A 471 -6.43 10.66 -10.17
N VAL A 472 -6.47 9.35 -10.02
CA VAL A 472 -6.49 8.38 -11.13
C VAL A 472 -7.34 7.18 -10.74
N SER A 473 -7.80 6.45 -11.73
CA SER A 473 -8.51 5.19 -11.52
C SER A 473 -8.19 4.19 -12.61
N ILE A 474 -8.37 2.90 -12.30
CA ILE A 474 -8.25 1.80 -13.26
C ILE A 474 -9.29 0.74 -12.95
N VAL A 475 -9.83 0.12 -14.01
CA VAL A 475 -10.70 -1.05 -13.89
C VAL A 475 -9.84 -2.33 -13.88
N ILE A 476 -10.09 -3.18 -12.90
CA ILE A 476 -9.65 -4.58 -12.88
C ILE A 476 -10.83 -5.41 -13.38
N GLU A 477 -10.57 -6.32 -14.32
CA GLU A 477 -11.61 -7.17 -14.92
C GLU A 477 -11.19 -8.64 -14.88
N ARG A 478 -12.15 -9.53 -14.62
CA ARG A 478 -11.94 -10.98 -14.65
C ARG A 478 -11.37 -11.39 -16.01
N ASN A 479 -10.36 -12.25 -15.98
CA ASN A 479 -9.73 -12.70 -17.21
C ASN A 479 -10.70 -13.50 -18.07
N SER A 480 -10.65 -13.30 -19.39
CA SER A 480 -11.48 -14.02 -20.36
C SER A 480 -10.92 -15.39 -20.78
N GLY A 481 -9.73 -15.78 -20.28
CA GLY A 481 -9.02 -16.97 -20.74
C GLY A 481 -8.20 -16.76 -22.01
N LYS A 482 -8.31 -15.57 -22.63
CA LYS A 482 -7.58 -15.24 -23.86
C LYS A 482 -6.21 -14.68 -23.54
N VAL A 483 -5.18 -15.47 -23.85
CA VAL A 483 -3.80 -15.00 -23.92
C VAL A 483 -3.53 -14.67 -25.39
N ASP A 484 -3.25 -13.41 -25.71
CA ASP A 484 -2.87 -13.02 -27.08
C ASP A 484 -1.55 -13.74 -27.43
N SER A 485 -1.63 -14.87 -28.14
CA SER A 485 -0.48 -15.68 -28.53
C SER A 485 0.29 -15.13 -29.74
N ASN A 486 -0.06 -13.95 -30.26
CA ASN A 486 0.40 -13.51 -31.57
C ASN A 486 1.20 -12.20 -31.51
N LYS A 487 2.50 -12.33 -31.19
CA LYS A 487 3.55 -11.50 -31.80
C LYS A 487 4.21 -12.19 -33.02
N GLY A 488 3.69 -13.35 -33.44
CA GLY A 488 4.01 -13.99 -34.71
C GLY A 488 2.83 -13.88 -35.66
N VAL A 489 3.12 -13.58 -36.93
CA VAL A 489 2.17 -13.67 -38.05
C VAL A 489 1.46 -15.03 -37.95
N SER A 490 0.13 -15.03 -37.94
CA SER A 490 -0.64 -16.26 -37.80
C SER A 490 -0.32 -17.23 -38.96
N GLU A 491 -0.40 -18.55 -38.74
CA GLU A 491 -0.16 -19.52 -39.82
C GLU A 491 -1.09 -19.29 -41.01
N GLU A 492 -2.30 -18.76 -40.76
CA GLU A 492 -3.24 -18.31 -41.80
C GLU A 492 -2.75 -17.08 -42.57
N GLU A 493 -2.19 -16.06 -41.90
CA GLU A 493 -1.59 -14.92 -42.58
C GLU A 493 -0.33 -15.31 -43.36
N VAL A 494 0.50 -16.23 -42.83
CA VAL A 494 1.65 -16.77 -43.57
C VAL A 494 1.16 -17.53 -44.81
N LYS A 495 0.13 -18.39 -44.68
CA LYS A 495 -0.47 -19.09 -45.82
C LYS A 495 -1.06 -18.12 -46.84
N LYS A 496 -1.67 -17.02 -46.39
CA LYS A 496 -2.23 -15.99 -47.26
C LYS A 496 -1.13 -15.25 -48.03
N LEU A 497 -0.07 -14.82 -47.35
CA LEU A 497 1.11 -14.17 -47.96
C LEU A 497 1.82 -15.09 -48.95
N VAL A 498 2.00 -16.38 -48.60
CA VAL A 498 2.60 -17.37 -49.51
C VAL A 498 1.69 -17.61 -50.71
N ALA A 499 0.37 -17.71 -50.53
CA ALA A 499 -0.57 -17.91 -51.63
C ALA A 499 -0.67 -16.69 -52.56
N GLU A 500 -0.55 -15.46 -52.03
CA GLU A 500 -0.46 -14.23 -52.81
C GLU A 500 0.85 -14.19 -53.61
N ALA A 501 1.99 -14.49 -52.98
CA ALA A 501 3.29 -14.55 -53.65
C ALA A 501 3.34 -15.63 -54.75
N MET A 502 2.75 -16.81 -54.53
CA MET A 502 2.66 -17.86 -55.55
C MET A 502 1.75 -17.47 -56.71
N ARG A 503 0.66 -16.74 -56.46
CA ARG A 503 -0.20 -16.21 -57.53
C ARG A 503 0.52 -15.15 -58.35
N GLU A 504 1.24 -14.24 -57.71
CA GLU A 504 2.07 -13.25 -58.42
C GLU A 504 3.15 -13.93 -59.26
N PHE A 505 3.85 -14.91 -58.72
CA PHE A 505 4.87 -15.67 -59.46
C PHE A 505 4.28 -16.43 -60.65
N ALA A 506 3.14 -17.11 -60.49
CA ALA A 506 2.45 -17.78 -61.58
C ALA A 506 1.96 -16.79 -62.66
N SER A 507 1.53 -15.59 -62.25
CA SER A 507 1.10 -14.54 -63.19
C SER A 507 2.25 -13.96 -64.01
N HIS A 508 3.48 -14.00 -63.48
CA HIS A 508 4.69 -13.62 -64.20
C HIS A 508 5.14 -14.71 -65.17
N LEU A 509 5.00 -15.99 -64.84
CA LEU A 509 5.34 -17.11 -65.73
C LEU A 509 4.38 -17.28 -66.91
N LEU A 510 3.17 -16.73 -66.83
CA LEU A 510 2.18 -16.73 -67.91
C LEU A 510 2.26 -15.50 -68.83
N LYS A 511 3.22 -14.59 -68.56
CA LYS A 511 3.46 -13.36 -69.34
C LYS A 511 4.67 -13.45 -70.28
N ASP A 512 5.34 -14.60 -70.30
CA ASP A 512 6.19 -15.06 -71.41
C ASP A 512 5.46 -16.17 -72.17
#